data_AF-A0A2R6H2U1-F1
#
_entry.id   AF-A0A2R6H2U1-F1
#
_cell.length_a   1.000
_cell.length_b   1.000
_cell.length_c   1.000
_cell.angle_alpha   90.00
_cell.angle_beta   90.00
_cell.angle_gamma   90.00
#
_symmetry.space_group_name_H-M   'P 1'
#
loop_
_entity.id
_entity.type
_entity.pdbx_description
1 polymer ?
#
loop_
_entity_poly.entity_id
_entity_poly.type
_entity_poly.pdbx_seq_one_letter_code
_entity_poly.pdbx_strand_id
1 'polypeptide(L)'
;MDFPAGFRLAAPTVPVERPSYVELVFALVVVWGFCDAVSTLVALTATGTPGLEANPLIRVLLATEPLLLIGLKGAVMAYVGVVLLGCRPLVERVPAYRGWLFGMLGFGIAVVLSNLTVGLRALA
;
A
#
# COMPACT_ATOMS: atom_id res chain seq x y z
N MET A 1 29.76 9.74 -40.10
CA MET A 1 29.49 10.95 -39.29
C MET A 1 29.92 10.62 -37.88
N ASP A 2 31.11 11.06 -37.51
CA ASP A 2 31.73 10.77 -36.22
C ASP A 2 31.31 11.83 -35.19
N PHE A 3 30.79 11.38 -34.05
CA PHE A 3 30.50 12.24 -32.91
C PHE A 3 31.81 12.65 -32.23
N PRO A 4 32.00 13.92 -31.83
CA PRO A 4 33.23 14.36 -31.20
C PRO A 4 33.46 13.65 -29.85
N ALA A 5 34.64 13.04 -29.72
CA ALA A 5 35.11 12.42 -28.49
C ALA A 5 35.25 13.48 -27.39
N GLY A 6 34.33 13.50 -26.42
CA GLY A 6 34.47 14.38 -25.26
C GLY A 6 33.23 14.59 -24.39
N PHE A 7 32.02 14.30 -24.87
CA PHE A 7 30.81 14.50 -24.06
C PHE A 7 30.50 13.25 -23.22
N ARG A 8 31.13 13.12 -22.05
CA ARG A 8 30.62 12.21 -21.00
C ARG A 8 29.51 12.92 -20.26
N LEU A 9 28.26 12.52 -20.48
CA LEU A 9 27.17 12.82 -19.54
C LEU A 9 27.55 12.16 -18.21
N ALA A 10 28.05 12.94 -17.26
CA ALA A 10 28.09 12.50 -15.88
C ALA A 10 26.64 12.28 -15.46
N ALA A 11 26.23 11.01 -15.32
CA ALA A 11 24.90 10.70 -14.81
C ALA A 11 24.75 11.41 -13.46
N PRO A 12 23.70 12.21 -13.26
CA PRO A 12 23.48 12.84 -11.97
C PRO A 12 23.38 11.74 -10.91
N THR A 13 24.31 11.75 -9.95
CA THR A 13 24.24 10.89 -8.78
C THR A 13 23.20 11.50 -7.85
N VAL A 14 21.93 11.16 -8.08
CA VAL A 14 20.87 11.50 -7.14
C VAL A 14 21.10 10.63 -5.90
N PRO A 15 21.45 11.20 -4.73
CA PRO A 15 21.57 10.42 -3.52
C PRO A 15 20.19 9.85 -3.20
N VAL A 16 20.05 8.53 -3.24
CA VAL A 16 18.82 7.84 -2.85
C VAL A 16 18.79 7.79 -1.33
N GLU A 17 18.16 8.80 -0.73
CA GLU A 17 17.92 8.81 0.70
C GLU A 17 16.92 7.71 1.06
N ARG A 18 17.29 6.90 2.06
CA ARG A 18 16.43 5.79 2.49
C ARG A 18 15.34 6.33 3.40
N PRO A 19 14.07 5.93 3.21
CA PRO A 19 13.00 6.39 4.07
C PRO A 19 13.27 6.01 5.52
N SER A 20 12.99 6.93 6.42
CA SER A 20 13.03 6.74 7.86
C SER A 20 12.01 5.71 8.32
N TYR A 21 12.15 5.23 9.57
CA TYR A 21 11.18 4.31 10.17
C TYR A 21 9.76 4.89 10.17
N VAL A 22 9.64 6.17 10.53
CA VAL A 22 8.34 6.86 10.62
C VAL A 22 7.69 6.97 9.24
N GLU A 23 8.46 7.32 8.21
CA GLU A 23 7.94 7.38 6.83
C GLU A 23 7.51 6.01 6.32
N LEU A 24 8.24 4.94 6.64
CA LEU A 24 7.85 3.58 6.28
C LEU A 24 6.55 3.15 6.97
N VAL A 25 6.41 3.41 8.27
CA VAL A 25 5.18 3.11 9.00
C VAL A 25 4.02 3.95 8.46
N PHE A 26 4.24 5.24 8.21
CA PHE A 26 3.21 6.11 7.63
C PHE A 26 2.76 5.61 6.25
N ALA A 27 3.69 5.29 5.36
CA ALA A 27 3.38 4.72 4.05
C ALA A 27 2.58 3.41 4.19
N LEU A 28 2.95 2.55 5.13
CA LEU A 28 2.24 1.31 5.40
C LEU A 28 0.78 1.57 5.82
N VAL A 29 0.57 2.52 6.75
CA VAL A 29 -0.77 2.91 7.21
C VAL A 29 -1.62 3.47 6.07
N VAL A 30 -1.05 4.34 5.24
CA VAL A 30 -1.76 4.94 4.11
C VAL A 30 -2.14 3.89 3.07
N VAL A 31 -1.21 3.03 2.68
CA VAL A 31 -1.43 2.01 1.64
C VAL A 31 -2.46 0.98 2.10
N TRP A 32 -2.27 0.37 3.26
CA TRP A 32 -3.17 -0.69 3.76
C TRP A 32 -4.48 -0.16 4.33
N GLY A 33 -4.49 1.09 4.80
CA GLY A 33 -5.68 1.68 5.41
C GLY A 33 -6.55 2.33 4.35
N PHE A 34 -6.03 3.37 3.72
CA PHE A 34 -6.79 4.23 2.81
C PHE A 34 -6.80 3.70 1.38
N CYS A 35 -5.63 3.48 0.76
CA CYS A 35 -5.56 3.08 -0.64
C CYS A 35 -6.23 1.73 -0.90
N ASP A 36 -6.00 0.76 -0.01
CA ASP A 36 -6.63 -0.56 -0.08
C ASP A 36 -8.16 -0.47 0.08
N ALA A 37 -8.67 0.30 1.06
CA ALA A 37 -10.12 0.51 1.21
C ALA A 37 -10.74 1.17 -0.04
N VAL A 38 -10.15 2.26 -0.53
CA VAL A 38 -10.66 2.98 -1.70
C VAL A 38 -10.63 2.09 -2.94
N SER A 39 -9.53 1.39 -3.20
CA SER A 39 -9.43 0.50 -4.34
C SER A 39 -10.43 -0.67 -4.26
N THR A 40 -10.66 -1.22 -3.07
CA THR A 40 -11.69 -2.25 -2.84
C THR A 40 -13.08 -1.71 -3.18
N LEU A 41 -13.39 -0.49 -2.75
CA LEU A 41 -14.67 0.16 -3.08
C LEU A 41 -14.82 0.44 -4.57
N VAL A 42 -13.77 0.92 -5.23
CA VAL A 42 -13.76 1.11 -6.69
C VAL A 42 -14.08 -0.21 -7.40
N ALA A 43 -13.40 -1.30 -7.01
CA ALA A 43 -13.65 -2.63 -7.56
C ALA A 43 -15.10 -3.10 -7.30
N LEU A 44 -15.61 -2.91 -6.08
CA LEU A 44 -16.99 -3.22 -5.75
C LEU A 44 -17.99 -2.41 -6.58
N THR A 45 -17.79 -1.11 -6.71
CA THR A 45 -18.69 -0.24 -7.49
C THR A 45 -18.70 -0.58 -8.97
N ALA A 46 -17.56 -1.01 -9.52
CA ALA A 46 -17.45 -1.39 -10.92
C ALA A 46 -18.02 -2.79 -11.20
N THR A 47 -17.82 -3.75 -10.29
CA THR A 47 -18.27 -5.14 -10.47
C THR A 47 -19.69 -5.41 -9.98
N GLY A 48 -20.21 -4.58 -9.08
CA GLY A 48 -21.52 -4.78 -8.44
C GLY A 48 -21.58 -5.98 -7.50
N THR A 49 -20.45 -6.63 -7.18
CA THR A 49 -20.44 -7.84 -6.34
C THR A 49 -19.23 -7.90 -5.39
N PRO A 50 -19.43 -8.27 -4.11
CA PRO A 50 -18.33 -8.56 -3.19
C PRO A 50 -17.75 -9.97 -3.39
N GLY A 51 -18.18 -10.72 -4.42
CA GLY A 51 -17.80 -12.12 -4.63
C GLY A 51 -16.30 -12.37 -4.86
N LEU A 52 -15.54 -11.33 -5.22
CA LEU A 52 -14.10 -11.40 -5.45
C LEU A 52 -13.26 -11.11 -4.18
N GLU A 53 -13.88 -10.63 -3.10
CA GLU A 53 -13.20 -10.42 -1.83
C GLU A 53 -12.92 -11.76 -1.15
N ALA A 54 -11.68 -12.01 -0.75
CA ALA A 54 -11.26 -13.28 -0.16
C ALA A 54 -11.69 -13.41 1.30
N ASN A 55 -11.74 -12.30 2.04
CA ASN A 55 -12.07 -12.30 3.46
C ASN A 55 -13.60 -12.37 3.68
N PRO A 56 -14.14 -13.48 4.26
CA PRO A 56 -15.58 -13.63 4.45
C PRO A 56 -16.23 -12.53 5.27
N LEU A 57 -15.53 -11.97 6.27
CA LEU A 57 -16.07 -10.89 7.11
C LEU A 57 -16.15 -9.58 6.31
N ILE A 58 -15.13 -9.29 5.51
CA ILE A 58 -15.13 -8.10 4.65
C ILE A 58 -16.19 -8.22 3.55
N ARG A 59 -16.42 -9.43 3.01
CA ARG A 59 -17.53 -9.66 2.07
C ARG A 59 -18.88 -9.29 2.67
N VAL A 60 -19.15 -9.71 3.91
CA VAL A 60 -20.40 -9.40 4.61
C VAL A 60 -20.52 -7.89 4.85
N LEU A 61 -19.42 -7.24 5.27
CA LEU A 61 -19.38 -5.79 5.46
C LEU A 61 -19.68 -5.05 4.16
N LEU A 62 -19.04 -5.44 3.06
CA LEU A 62 -19.23 -4.84 1.74
C LEU A 62 -20.65 -5.02 1.19
N ALA A 63 -21.31 -6.12 1.55
CA ALA A 63 -22.71 -6.39 1.15
C ALA A 63 -23.74 -5.58 1.94
N THR A 64 -23.39 -5.10 3.14
CA THR A 64 -24.33 -4.44 4.06
C THR A 64 -24.04 -2.95 4.17
N GLU A 65 -22.79 -2.58 4.48
CA GLU A 65 -22.35 -1.22 4.79
C GLU A 65 -20.96 -0.95 4.18
N PRO A 66 -20.84 -0.81 2.84
CA PRO A 66 -19.56 -0.75 2.17
C PRO A 66 -18.69 0.44 2.60
N LEU A 67 -19.28 1.59 2.89
CA LEU A 67 -18.52 2.79 3.33
C LEU A 67 -17.85 2.59 4.70
N LEU A 68 -18.38 1.70 5.55
CA LEU A 68 -17.74 1.36 6.82
C LEU A 68 -16.38 0.67 6.63
N LEU A 69 -16.09 0.13 5.43
CA LEU A 69 -14.78 -0.43 5.14
C LEU A 69 -13.65 0.60 5.28
N ILE A 70 -13.89 1.85 4.87
CA ILE A 70 -12.90 2.94 5.02
C ILE A 70 -12.62 3.18 6.50
N GLY A 71 -13.68 3.28 7.32
CA GLY A 71 -13.56 3.46 8.75
C GLY A 71 -12.84 2.29 9.43
N LEU A 72 -13.21 1.06 9.08
CA LEU A 72 -12.63 -0.15 9.65
C LEU A 72 -11.15 -0.30 9.29
N LYS A 73 -10.79 -0.27 8.00
CA LYS A 73 -9.40 -0.38 7.56
C LYS A 73 -8.56 0.79 8.08
N GLY A 74 -9.11 1.99 8.06
CA GLY A 74 -8.48 3.18 8.63
C GLY A 74 -8.19 3.02 10.12
N ALA A 75 -9.16 2.57 10.93
CA ALA A 75 -8.99 2.37 12.36
C ALA A 75 -7.97 1.26 12.68
N VAL A 76 -8.06 0.11 11.99
CA VAL A 76 -7.10 -0.99 12.15
C VAL A 76 -5.69 -0.51 11.82
N MET A 77 -5.50 0.18 10.69
CA MET A 77 -4.17 0.64 10.31
C MET A 77 -3.66 1.79 11.15
N ALA A 78 -4.53 2.69 11.63
CA ALA A 78 -4.14 3.70 12.61
C ALA A 78 -3.62 3.03 13.90
N TYR A 79 -4.32 2.01 14.40
CA TYR A 79 -3.87 1.23 15.56
C TYR A 79 -2.51 0.56 15.30
N VAL A 80 -2.35 -0.12 14.15
CA VAL A 80 -1.07 -0.71 13.74
C VAL A 80 0.04 0.34 13.70
N GLY A 81 -0.23 1.52 13.14
CA GLY A 81 0.71 2.63 13.09
C GLY A 81 1.13 3.10 14.49
N VAL A 82 0.16 3.31 15.38
CA VAL A 82 0.43 3.67 16.79
C VAL A 82 1.28 2.61 17.47
N VAL A 83 0.97 1.32 17.30
CA VAL A 83 1.72 0.21 17.89
C VAL A 83 3.14 0.16 17.35
N LEU A 84 3.34 0.25 16.03
CA LEU A 84 4.66 0.24 15.42
C LEU A 84 5.50 1.43 15.91
N LEU A 85 4.95 2.63 15.92
CA LEU A 85 5.65 3.82 16.41
C LEU A 85 5.97 3.72 17.91
N GLY A 86 5.01 3.30 18.73
CA GLY A 86 5.18 3.16 20.18
C GLY A 86 6.17 2.04 20.56
N CYS A 87 6.24 0.98 19.77
CA CYS A 87 7.15 -0.14 19.97
C CYS A 87 8.43 -0.05 19.12
N ARG A 88 8.76 1.13 18.57
CA ARG A 88 9.94 1.32 17.70
C ARG A 88 11.23 0.71 18.26
N PRO A 89 11.61 0.89 19.55
CA PRO A 89 12.85 0.31 20.08
C PRO A 89 12.87 -1.22 20.09
N LEU A 90 11.71 -1.87 20.06
CA LEU A 90 11.58 -3.32 19.94
C LEU A 90 11.65 -3.76 18.47
N VAL A 91 10.96 -3.05 17.58
CA VAL A 91 10.95 -3.36 16.14
C VAL A 91 12.35 -3.22 15.54
N GLU A 92 13.10 -2.17 15.89
CA GLU A 92 14.45 -1.95 15.37
C GLU A 92 15.49 -3.00 15.86
N ARG A 93 15.17 -3.79 16.90
CA ARG A 93 16.01 -4.93 17.34
C ARG A 93 15.86 -6.16 16.46
N VAL A 94 14.76 -6.28 15.72
CA VAL A 94 14.51 -7.43 14.86
C VAL A 94 15.38 -7.32 13.61
N PRO A 95 16.20 -8.33 13.30
CA PRO A 95 16.99 -8.31 12.08
C PRO A 95 16.06 -8.22 10.87
N ALA A 96 16.47 -7.43 9.87
CA ALA A 96 15.72 -7.21 8.64
C ALA A 96 14.32 -6.55 8.79
N TYR A 97 14.02 -5.87 9.91
CA TYR A 97 12.74 -5.16 10.09
C TYR A 97 12.42 -4.21 8.91
N ARG A 98 13.44 -3.55 8.34
CA ARG A 98 13.28 -2.67 7.17
C ARG A 98 12.82 -3.44 5.94
N GLY A 99 13.45 -4.59 5.66
CA GLY A 99 13.08 -5.46 4.56
C GLY A 99 11.65 -5.97 4.71
N TRP A 100 11.26 -6.32 5.94
CA TRP A 100 9.88 -6.70 6.25
C TRP A 100 8.89 -5.55 6.01
N LEU A 101 9.18 -4.33 6.49
CA LEU A 101 8.32 -3.16 6.26
C LEU A 101 8.18 -2.84 4.77
N PHE A 102 9.27 -2.88 4.01
CA PHE A 102 9.23 -2.73 2.56
C PHE A 102 8.46 -3.86 1.87
N GLY A 103 8.61 -5.10 2.33
CA GLY A 103 7.87 -6.24 1.81
C GLY A 103 6.36 -6.08 2.03
N MET A 104 5.95 -5.68 3.24
CA MET A 104 4.55 -5.41 3.56
C MET A 104 4.00 -4.22 2.78
N LEU A 105 4.79 -3.17 2.59
CA LEU A 105 4.41 -2.04 1.76
C LEU A 105 4.21 -2.44 0.30
N GLY A 106 5.17 -3.17 -0.27
CA GLY A 106 5.10 -3.68 -1.65
C GLY A 106 3.93 -4.62 -1.86
N PHE A 107 3.65 -5.50 -0.89
CA PHE A 107 2.48 -6.38 -0.93
C PHE A 107 1.17 -5.60 -0.90
N GLY A 108 1.06 -4.57 -0.05
CA GLY A 108 -0.11 -3.70 -0.01
C GLY A 108 -0.34 -2.97 -1.33
N ILE A 109 0.73 -2.46 -1.95
CA ILE A 109 0.67 -1.84 -3.28
C ILE A 109 0.15 -2.83 -4.33
N ALA A 110 0.65 -4.08 -4.31
CA ALA A 110 0.19 -5.11 -5.24
C ALA A 110 -1.31 -5.42 -5.08
N VAL A 111 -1.82 -5.46 -3.85
CA VAL A 111 -3.26 -5.63 -3.57
C VAL A 111 -4.06 -4.45 -4.13
N VAL A 112 -3.64 -3.22 -3.86
CA VAL A 112 -4.30 -2.02 -4.40
C VAL A 112 -4.35 -2.05 -5.94
N LEU A 113 -3.25 -2.36 -6.60
CA LEU A 113 -3.18 -2.47 -8.06
C LEU A 113 -4.06 -3.59 -8.61
N SER A 114 -4.15 -4.73 -7.90
CA SER A 114 -5.06 -5.82 -8.24
C SER A 114 -6.53 -5.37 -8.19
N ASN A 115 -6.94 -4.69 -7.12
CA ASN A 115 -8.30 -4.14 -6.98
C ASN A 115 -8.63 -3.15 -8.10
N LEU A 116 -7.71 -2.21 -8.38
CA LEU A 116 -7.88 -1.26 -9.48
C LEU A 116 -7.97 -1.96 -10.84
N THR A 117 -7.17 -3.01 -11.06
CA THR A 117 -7.22 -3.80 -12.29
C THR A 117 -8.57 -4.49 -12.46
N VAL A 118 -9.12 -5.07 -11.39
CA VAL A 118 -10.47 -5.65 -11.39
C VAL A 118 -11.51 -4.59 -11.73
N GLY A 119 -11.45 -3.42 -11.08
CA GLY A 119 -12.38 -2.33 -11.35
C GLY A 119 -12.31 -1.82 -12.80
N LEU A 120 -11.10 -1.59 -13.31
CA LEU A 120 -10.88 -1.16 -14.70
C LEU A 120 -11.37 -2.21 -15.70
N ARG A 121 -11.14 -3.50 -15.45
CA ARG A 121 -11.62 -4.59 -16.32
C ARG A 121 -13.14 -4.73 -16.34
N ALA A 122 -13.81 -4.38 -15.26
CA ALA A 122 -15.27 -4.42 -15.20
C ALA A 122 -15.94 -3.22 -15.92
N LEU A 123 -15.19 -2.12 -16.10
CA LEU A 123 -15.66 -0.90 -16.80
C LEU A 123 -15.32 -0.88 -18.30
N ALA A 124 -14.45 -1.77 -18.76
CA ALA A 124 -14.00 -1.88 -20.15
C ALA A 124 -14.88 -2.82 -20.97
#